data_AF-A0A4Q3A9S3-F1
#
_entry.id   AF-A0A4Q3A9S3-F1
#
_cell.length_a   1.000
_cell.length_b   1.000
_cell.length_c   1.000
_cell.angle_alpha   90.00
_cell.angle_beta   90.00
_cell.angle_gamma   90.00
#
_symmetry.space_group_name_H-M   'P 1'
#
loop_
_entity.id
_entity.type
_entity.pdbx_description
1 polymer ?
#
loop_
_entity_poly.entity_id
_entity_poly.type
_entity_poly.pdbx_seq_one_letter_code
_entity_poly.pdbx_strand_id
1 'polypeptide(L)'
;MRLALALALLPAVPLLQANLAAPQAQAQAVAQDAALLAFLDRAYDEQLALSPESQTQLGLKTNYDRLDDYTDAASLRAEALAERQLAALHAQFKPADLGESARVSYRLFEYE
;
A
#
# COMPACT_ATOMS: atom_id res chain seq x y z
N MET A 1 -22.46 58.60 34.20
CA MET A 1 -23.20 57.61 33.36
C MET A 1 -22.34 57.26 32.16
N ARG A 2 -22.26 55.96 31.83
CA ARG A 2 -21.62 55.31 30.66
C ARG A 2 -20.10 55.10 30.81
N LEU A 3 -19.63 53.91 31.23
CA LEU A 3 -19.36 52.69 30.41
C LEU A 3 -18.66 52.99 29.09
N ALA A 4 -17.69 52.24 28.57
CA ALA A 4 -16.78 51.18 28.99
C ALA A 4 -15.99 50.84 27.70
N LEU A 5 -14.86 50.15 27.84
CA LEU A 5 -14.28 49.23 26.84
C LEU A 5 -13.51 49.80 25.63
N ALA A 6 -12.20 49.52 25.60
CA ALA A 6 -11.44 49.20 24.38
C ALA A 6 -10.27 48.30 24.80
N LEU A 7 -10.53 47.01 24.97
CA LEU A 7 -10.01 45.93 24.11
C LEU A 7 -8.50 46.06 23.80
N ALA A 8 -7.68 45.57 24.72
CA ALA A 8 -6.27 45.30 24.45
C ALA A 8 -6.17 44.12 23.46
N LEU A 9 -5.71 44.42 22.26
CA LEU A 9 -5.42 43.49 21.18
C LEU A 9 -4.14 42.69 21.52
N LEU A 10 -4.28 41.39 21.78
CA LEU A 10 -3.14 40.45 21.87
C LEU A 10 -3.22 39.47 20.67
N PRO A 11 -2.36 39.58 19.64
CA PRO A 11 -2.18 38.51 18.66
C PRO A 11 -1.06 37.60 19.17
N ALA A 12 -1.40 36.52 19.88
CA ALA A 12 -0.39 35.61 20.40
C ALA A 12 -0.79 34.14 20.24
N VAL A 13 -1.02 33.65 19.01
CA VAL A 13 -1.03 32.18 18.79
C VAL A 13 -0.65 31.74 17.36
N PRO A 14 0.63 31.74 16.96
CA PRO A 14 1.08 30.90 15.84
C PRO A 14 1.56 29.51 16.31
N LEU A 15 1.64 29.25 17.61
CA LEU A 15 2.26 28.04 18.16
C LEU A 15 1.37 26.77 18.16
N LEU A 16 0.08 26.90 17.82
CA LEU A 16 -0.85 25.76 17.83
C LEU A 16 -0.81 24.92 16.54
N GLN A 17 -0.33 25.47 15.42
CA GLN A 17 -0.32 24.78 14.13
C GLN A 17 0.81 23.75 13.98
N ALA A 18 1.95 23.94 14.66
CA ALA A 18 3.09 23.02 14.54
C ALA A 18 2.85 21.65 15.22
N ASN A 19 1.95 21.58 16.21
CA ASN A 19 1.75 20.37 17.02
C ASN A 19 0.81 19.32 16.41
N LEU A 20 0.09 19.64 15.32
CA LEU A 20 -0.86 18.73 14.66
C LEU A 20 -0.24 17.97 13.47
N ALA A 21 0.85 18.47 12.89
CA ALA A 21 1.45 17.90 11.68
C ALA A 21 2.06 16.50 11.91
N ALA A 22 2.70 16.25 13.05
CA ALA A 22 3.34 14.97 13.34
C ALA A 22 2.34 13.81 13.54
N PRO A 23 1.25 13.95 14.34
CA PRO A 23 0.22 12.93 14.44
C PRO A 23 -0.48 12.62 13.10
N GLN A 24 -0.70 13.65 12.27
CA GLN A 24 -1.35 13.48 10.96
C GLN A 24 -0.48 12.71 9.98
N ALA A 25 0.82 12.99 9.93
CA ALA A 25 1.76 12.27 9.09
C ALA A 25 1.87 10.78 9.49
N GLN A 26 1.87 10.48 10.80
CA GLN A 26 1.84 9.10 11.28
C GLN A 26 0.55 8.38 10.92
N ALA A 27 -0.61 9.03 11.09
CA ALA A 27 -1.89 8.45 10.72
C ALA A 27 -1.99 8.17 9.21
N GLN A 28 -1.43 9.05 8.38
CA GLN A 28 -1.34 8.84 6.93
C GLN A 28 -0.44 7.66 6.58
N ALA A 29 0.74 7.54 7.18
CA ALA A 29 1.63 6.40 6.93
C ALA A 29 0.97 5.06 7.28
N VAL A 30 0.29 4.98 8.43
CA VAL A 30 -0.45 3.77 8.82
C VAL A 30 -1.54 3.39 7.81
N ALA A 31 -2.27 4.38 7.28
CA ALA A 31 -3.28 4.15 6.26
C ALA A 31 -2.67 3.69 4.93
N GLN A 32 -1.54 4.28 4.51
CA GLN A 32 -0.82 3.88 3.30
C GLN A 32 -0.23 2.47 3.43
N ASP A 33 0.30 2.12 4.60
CA ASP A 33 0.82 0.78 4.89
C ASP A 33 -0.27 -0.28 4.78
N ALA A 34 -1.46 -0.02 5.36
CA ALA A 34 -2.61 -0.91 5.25
C ALA A 34 -3.09 -1.07 3.80
N ALA A 35 -3.10 0.02 3.04
CA ALA A 35 -3.46 -0.01 1.62
C ALA A 35 -2.43 -0.80 0.79
N LEU A 36 -1.14 -0.66 1.10
CA LEU A 36 -0.08 -1.43 0.45
C LEU A 36 -0.22 -2.92 0.75
N LEU A 37 -0.40 -3.31 2.02
CA LEU A 37 -0.60 -4.71 2.38
C LEU A 37 -1.78 -5.33 1.63
N ALA A 38 -2.92 -4.63 1.59
CA ALA A 38 -4.08 -5.10 0.83
C ALA A 38 -3.83 -5.18 -0.68
N PHE A 39 -2.95 -4.34 -1.23
CA PHE A 39 -2.51 -4.46 -2.62
C PHE A 39 -1.65 -5.70 -2.83
N LEU A 40 -0.66 -5.93 -1.96
CA LEU A 40 0.26 -7.07 -2.04
C LEU A 40 -0.47 -8.41 -1.90
N ASP A 41 -1.45 -8.50 -1.00
CA ASP A 41 -2.30 -9.69 -0.84
C ASP A 41 -3.02 -10.04 -2.15
N ARG A 42 -3.66 -9.03 -2.78
CA ARG A 42 -4.34 -9.23 -4.07
C ARG A 42 -3.37 -9.59 -5.20
N ALA A 43 -2.20 -8.97 -5.23
CA ALA A 43 -1.18 -9.25 -6.24
C ALA A 43 -0.72 -10.71 -6.15
N TYR A 44 -0.48 -11.18 -4.93
CA TYR A 44 -0.15 -12.58 -4.63
C TYR A 44 -1.27 -13.54 -5.02
N ASP A 45 -2.52 -13.24 -4.68
CA ASP A 45 -3.67 -14.07 -5.04
C ASP A 45 -3.82 -14.20 -6.58
N GLU A 46 -3.61 -13.10 -7.32
CA GLU A 46 -3.63 -13.12 -8.79
C GLU A 46 -2.51 -13.99 -9.38
N GLN A 47 -1.30 -13.92 -8.82
CA GLN A 47 -0.17 -14.76 -9.23
C GLN A 47 -0.44 -16.23 -8.90
N LEU A 48 -0.95 -16.51 -7.70
CA LEU A 48 -1.28 -17.87 -7.25
C LEU A 48 -2.38 -18.50 -8.10
N ALA A 49 -3.32 -17.69 -8.61
CA ALA A 49 -4.36 -18.14 -9.52
C ALA A 49 -3.81 -18.71 -10.84
N LEU A 50 -2.57 -18.36 -11.23
CA LEU A 50 -1.90 -18.90 -12.42
C LEU A 50 -1.29 -20.30 -12.19
N SER A 51 -1.14 -20.75 -10.94
CA SER A 51 -0.47 -22.02 -10.59
C SER A 51 -1.37 -22.91 -9.73
N PRO A 52 -2.18 -23.80 -10.34
CA PRO A 52 -2.89 -24.87 -9.64
C PRO A 52 -1.98 -25.74 -8.74
N GLU A 53 -0.74 -26.00 -9.15
CA GLU A 53 0.19 -26.80 -8.36
C GLU A 53 0.64 -26.06 -7.11
N SER A 54 0.89 -24.75 -7.19
CA SER A 54 1.17 -23.93 -6.00
C SER A 54 -0.03 -23.86 -5.05
N GLN A 55 -1.26 -23.74 -5.59
CA GLN A 55 -2.48 -23.81 -4.78
C GLN A 55 -2.55 -25.14 -4.01
N THR A 56 -2.19 -26.25 -4.67
CA THR A 56 -2.13 -27.58 -4.05
C THR A 56 -1.07 -27.66 -2.96
N GLN A 57 0.13 -27.13 -3.20
CA GLN A 57 1.21 -27.08 -2.20
C GLN A 57 0.80 -26.29 -0.95
N LEU A 58 0.00 -25.23 -1.11
CA LEU A 58 -0.55 -24.43 -0.01
C LEU A 58 -1.79 -25.06 0.66
N GLY A 59 -2.28 -26.18 0.15
CA GLY A 59 -3.47 -26.87 0.68
C GLY A 59 -4.81 -26.22 0.33
N LEU A 60 -4.84 -25.33 -0.67
CA LEU A 60 -6.06 -24.67 -1.15
C LEU A 60 -6.85 -25.62 -2.05
N LYS A 61 -8.07 -26.00 -1.65
CA LYS A 61 -8.91 -27.00 -2.36
C LYS A 61 -9.46 -26.56 -3.74
N THR A 62 -8.86 -25.56 -4.36
CA THR A 62 -9.18 -25.05 -5.70
C THR A 62 -8.26 -25.72 -6.74
N ASN A 63 -8.80 -26.04 -7.92
CA ASN A 63 -8.03 -26.54 -9.07
C ASN A 63 -7.17 -27.82 -8.84
N TYR A 64 -7.52 -28.66 -7.86
CA TYR A 64 -6.79 -29.90 -7.52
C TYR A 64 -6.71 -30.95 -8.65
N ASP A 65 -7.53 -30.79 -9.69
CA ASP A 65 -7.57 -31.64 -10.87
C ASP A 65 -6.68 -31.13 -12.01
N ARG A 66 -5.85 -30.11 -11.76
CA ARG A 66 -5.07 -29.41 -12.80
C ARG A 66 -3.59 -29.35 -12.44
N LEU A 67 -2.77 -29.31 -13.49
CA LEU A 67 -1.36 -28.93 -13.43
C LEU A 67 -1.18 -27.51 -13.96
N ASP A 68 -0.01 -26.93 -13.73
CA ASP A 68 0.35 -25.62 -14.28
C ASP A 68 0.41 -25.67 -15.82
N ASP A 69 0.22 -24.51 -16.45
CA ASP A 69 0.36 -24.34 -17.89
C ASP A 69 1.81 -23.99 -18.22
N TYR A 70 2.56 -24.95 -18.74
CA TYR A 70 3.98 -24.84 -19.06
C TYR A 70 4.27 -24.33 -20.49
N THR A 71 3.31 -23.66 -21.12
CA THR A 71 3.49 -23.09 -22.47
C THR A 71 4.08 -21.69 -22.43
N ASP A 72 4.75 -21.28 -23.52
CA ASP A 72 5.26 -19.91 -23.67
C ASP A 72 4.14 -18.85 -23.51
N ALA A 73 2.93 -19.17 -23.96
CA ALA A 73 1.77 -18.29 -23.82
C ALA A 73 1.37 -18.08 -22.35
N ALA A 74 1.59 -19.06 -21.48
CA ALA A 74 1.38 -18.90 -20.04
C ALA A 74 2.48 -18.06 -19.40
N SER A 75 3.74 -18.27 -19.78
CA SER A 75 4.85 -17.44 -19.32
C SER A 75 4.64 -15.96 -19.67
N LEU A 76 4.22 -15.65 -20.90
CA LEU A 76 3.89 -14.28 -21.32
C LEU A 76 2.74 -13.68 -20.51
N ARG A 77 1.74 -14.49 -20.11
CA ARG A 77 0.65 -14.02 -19.25
C ARG A 77 1.13 -13.69 -17.84
N ALA A 78 2.03 -14.50 -17.28
CA ALA A 78 2.63 -14.26 -15.97
C ALA A 78 3.53 -13.01 -15.99
N GLU A 79 4.32 -12.82 -17.04
CA GLU A 79 5.14 -11.61 -17.23
C GLU A 79 4.27 -10.36 -17.35
N ALA A 80 3.25 -10.37 -18.21
CA ALA A 80 2.33 -9.25 -18.36
C ALA A 80 1.53 -8.95 -17.06
N LEU A 81 1.30 -9.97 -16.23
CA LEU A 81 0.73 -9.80 -14.90
C LEU A 81 1.69 -9.03 -13.99
N ALA A 82 2.94 -9.48 -13.90
CA ALA A 82 3.97 -8.85 -13.07
C ALA A 82 4.21 -7.39 -13.48
N GLU A 83 4.37 -7.11 -14.78
CA GLU A 83 4.56 -5.75 -15.29
C GLU A 83 3.39 -4.82 -14.91
N ARG A 84 2.15 -5.31 -15.06
CA ARG A 84 0.95 -4.55 -14.71
C ARG A 84 0.91 -4.25 -13.22
N GLN A 85 1.24 -5.23 -12.38
CA GLN A 85 1.22 -5.06 -10.93
C GLN A 85 2.32 -4.10 -10.48
N LEU A 86 3.53 -4.19 -11.04
CA LEU A 86 4.63 -3.27 -10.75
C LEU A 86 4.26 -1.82 -11.12
N ALA A 87 3.70 -1.62 -12.33
CA ALA A 87 3.21 -0.31 -12.74
C ALA A 87 2.11 0.22 -11.80
N ALA A 88 1.21 -0.65 -11.34
CA ALA A 88 0.16 -0.28 -10.39
C ALA A 88 0.72 0.04 -9.00
N LEU A 89 1.76 -0.64 -8.53
CA LEU A 89 2.46 -0.36 -7.29
C LEU A 89 3.05 1.06 -7.34
N HIS A 90 3.81 1.36 -8.39
CA HIS A 90 4.45 2.67 -8.59
C HIS A 90 3.44 3.82 -8.73
N ALA A 91 2.29 3.56 -9.35
CA ALA A 91 1.24 4.56 -9.54
C ALA A 91 0.51 4.90 -8.24
N GLN A 92 0.35 3.92 -7.33
CA GLN A 92 -0.48 4.07 -6.13
C GLN A 92 0.31 4.44 -4.88
N PHE A 93 1.56 3.98 -4.78
CA PHE A 93 2.32 4.08 -3.53
C PHE A 93 3.65 4.83 -3.74
N LYS A 94 3.92 5.76 -2.83
CA LYS A 94 5.19 6.47 -2.77
C LYS A 94 5.97 5.99 -1.56
N PRO A 95 7.22 5.50 -1.72
CA PRO A 95 8.02 5.01 -0.60
C PRO A 95 8.19 6.03 0.54
N ALA A 96 8.22 7.33 0.23
CA ALA A 96 8.35 8.39 1.24
C ALA A 96 7.13 8.52 2.16
N ASP A 97 5.95 8.05 1.72
CA ASP A 97 4.70 8.14 2.47
C ASP A 97 4.42 6.86 3.30
N LEU A 98 5.31 5.86 3.21
CA LEU A 98 5.19 4.56 3.86
C LEU A 98 5.99 4.46 5.17
N GLY A 99 5.51 3.64 6.08
CA GLY A 99 6.26 3.19 7.25
C GLY A 99 7.51 2.39 6.88
N GLU A 100 8.40 2.18 7.85
CA GLU A 100 9.68 1.50 7.61
C GLU A 100 9.51 0.05 7.13
N SER A 101 8.61 -0.71 7.75
CA SER A 101 8.29 -2.09 7.35
C SER A 101 7.67 -2.14 5.94
N ALA A 102 6.70 -1.29 5.66
CA ALA A 102 6.03 -1.21 4.36
C ALA A 102 7.01 -0.83 3.23
N ARG A 103 8.00 0.03 3.49
CA ARG A 103 9.09 0.31 2.54
C ARG A 103 9.95 -0.91 2.21
N VAL A 104 10.09 -1.86 3.14
CA VAL A 104 10.78 -3.14 2.87
C VAL A 104 9.91 -3.99 1.95
N SER A 105 8.62 -4.15 2.26
CA SER A 105 7.69 -4.91 1.42
C SER A 105 7.56 -4.32 0.01
N TYR A 106 7.49 -3.00 -0.11
CA TYR A 106 7.50 -2.29 -1.40
C TYR A 106 8.73 -2.68 -2.23
N ARG A 107 9.93 -2.57 -1.64
CA ARG A 107 11.17 -2.89 -2.33
C ARG A 107 11.26 -4.36 -2.70
N LEU A 108 10.81 -5.26 -1.82
CA LEU A 108 10.81 -6.69 -2.12
C LEU A 108 9.96 -6.97 -3.35
N PHE A 109 8.76 -6.37 -3.45
CA PHE A 109 7.90 -6.50 -4.61
C PHE A 109 8.53 -5.98 -5.91
N GLU A 110 9.46 -5.02 -5.86
CA GLU A 110 10.16 -4.55 -7.07
C GLU A 110 11.22 -5.52 -7.60
N TYR A 111 11.67 -6.49 -6.79
CA TYR A 111 12.74 -7.42 -7.15
C TYR A 111 12.25 -8.84 -7.46
N GLU A 112 11.07 -9.22 -6.99
CA GLU A 112 10.41 -10.49 -7.27
C GLU A 112 9.73 -10.46 -8.66
#